data_AF-A0A915UGW4-F1
#
_entry.id   AF-A0A915UGW4-F1
#
_cell.length_a   1.000
_cell.length_b   1.000
_cell.length_c   1.000
_cell.angle_alpha   90.00
_cell.angle_beta   90.00
_cell.angle_gamma   90.00
#
_symmetry.space_group_name_H-M   'P 1'
#
loop_
_entity.id
_entity.type
_entity.pdbx_description
1 polymer ?
#
loop_
_entity_poly.entity_id
_entity_poly.type
_entity_poly.pdbx_seq_one_letter_code
_entity_poly.pdbx_strand_id
1 'polypeptide(L)'
;MAHISLEQARSAKRATQQRLEASGQDAAVGLTRVDGEYAVKVNVAQAPPTARRLPSSIEGVAVKVEVVGPIKPRGRAAARRP
;
A
#
# COMPACT_ATOMS: atom_id res chain seq x y z
N MET A 1 -1.55 -3.90 24.28
CA MET A 1 -1.75 -4.28 22.87
C MET A 1 -0.36 -4.47 22.26
N ALA A 2 -0.14 -5.54 21.49
CA ALA A 2 1.17 -5.81 20.92
C ALA A 2 1.46 -4.78 19.82
N HIS A 3 2.47 -3.94 20.01
CA HIS A 3 2.87 -2.98 18.98
C HIS A 3 3.29 -3.71 17.71
N ILE A 4 2.70 -3.34 16.57
CA ILE A 4 3.17 -3.79 15.26
C ILE A 4 4.62 -3.33 15.08
N SER A 5 5.53 -4.26 14.87
CA SER A 5 6.92 -3.94 14.55
C SER A 5 7.07 -3.46 13.10
N LEU A 6 8.13 -2.72 12.81
CA LEU A 6 8.44 -2.32 11.43
C LEU A 6 8.65 -3.53 10.51
N GLU A 7 9.21 -4.63 11.03
CA GLU A 7 9.40 -5.87 10.27
C GLU A 7 8.08 -6.55 9.93
N GLN A 8 7.14 -6.62 10.88
CA GLN A 8 5.77 -7.09 10.59
C GLN A 8 5.08 -6.21 9.55
N ALA A 9 5.19 -4.88 9.68
CA ALA A 9 4.64 -3.96 8.70
C ALA A 9 5.22 -4.18 7.30
N ARG A 10 6.55 -4.38 7.20
CA ARG A 10 7.23 -4.71 5.93
C ARG A 10 6.77 -6.04 5.35
N SER A 11 6.56 -7.05 6.18
CA SER A 11 6.01 -8.34 5.76
C SER A 11 4.61 -8.18 5.17
N ALA A 12 3.71 -7.53 5.90
CA ALA A 12 2.36 -7.23 5.44
C ALA A 12 2.36 -6.40 4.14
N LYS A 13 3.27 -5.43 3.99
CA LYS A 13 3.44 -4.68 2.73
C LYS A 13 3.75 -5.60 1.56
N ARG A 14 4.72 -6.51 1.70
CA ARG A 14 5.07 -7.47 0.63
C ARG A 14 3.91 -8.39 0.30
N ALA A 15 3.22 -8.92 1.31
CA ALA A 15 2.05 -9.76 1.14
C ALA A 15 0.86 -9.02 0.49
N THR A 16 0.75 -7.71 0.71
CA THR A 16 -0.23 -6.84 0.04
C THR A 16 0.14 -6.65 -1.42
N GLN A 17 1.42 -6.38 -1.71
CA GLN A 17 1.93 -6.18 -3.05
C GLN A 17 1.75 -7.43 -3.93
N GLN A 18 2.09 -8.61 -3.43
CA GLN A 18 1.90 -9.88 -4.16
C GLN A 18 0.43 -10.13 -4.54
N ARG A 19 -0.51 -9.81 -3.64
CA ARG A 19 -1.95 -9.95 -3.92
C ARG A 19 -2.42 -8.97 -5.00
N LEU A 20 -1.90 -7.75 -5.00
CA LEU A 20 -2.24 -6.74 -5.99
C LEU A 20 -1.66 -7.10 -7.37
N GLU A 21 -0.42 -7.57 -7.41
CA GLU A 21 0.22 -8.07 -8.64
C GLU A 21 -0.58 -9.22 -9.25
N ALA A 22 -1.02 -10.19 -8.44
CA ALA A 22 -1.87 -11.29 -8.89
C ALA A 22 -3.25 -10.84 -9.43
N SER A 23 -3.72 -9.66 -9.01
CA SER A 23 -4.96 -9.08 -9.52
C SER A 23 -4.78 -8.28 -10.82
N GLY A 24 -3.55 -7.92 -11.21
CA GLY A 24 -3.29 -7.04 -12.36
C GLY A 24 -3.83 -5.62 -12.19
N GLN A 25 -4.01 -5.17 -10.94
CA GLN A 25 -4.51 -3.83 -10.63
C GLN A 25 -3.34 -2.86 -10.41
N ASP A 26 -3.35 -1.74 -11.14
CA ASP A 26 -2.40 -0.66 -10.91
C ASP A 26 -2.59 -0.07 -9.51
N ALA A 27 -1.63 -0.36 -8.64
CA ALA A 27 -1.65 0.04 -7.24
C ALA A 27 -0.24 0.38 -6.74
N ALA A 28 -0.15 1.40 -5.87
CA ALA A 28 1.06 1.72 -5.14
C ALA A 28 0.89 1.33 -3.67
N VAL A 29 1.88 0.62 -3.12
CA VAL A 29 1.85 0.12 -1.74
C VAL A 29 2.94 0.79 -0.91
N GLY A 30 2.55 1.39 0.21
CA GLY A 30 3.45 2.06 1.15
C GLY A 30 3.18 1.67 2.59
N LEU A 31 4.07 2.11 3.48
CA LEU A 31 3.83 2.05 4.93
C LEU A 31 3.40 3.43 5.41
N THR A 32 2.46 3.44 6.34
CA THR A 32 1.99 4.63 7.03
C THR A 32 1.82 4.33 8.51
N ARG A 33 1.39 5.32 9.30
CA ARG A 33 0.95 5.11 10.68
C ARG A 33 -0.50 5.56 10.83
N VAL A 34 -1.30 4.74 11.48
CA VAL A 34 -2.70 5.02 11.82
C VAL A 34 -2.84 4.79 13.32
N ASP A 35 -3.36 5.78 14.04
CA ASP A 35 -3.56 5.72 15.49
C ASP A 35 -2.31 5.30 16.30
N GLY A 36 -1.13 5.70 15.81
CA GLY A 36 0.16 5.40 16.45
C GLY A 36 0.79 4.05 16.07
N GLU A 37 0.12 3.22 15.28
CA GLU A 37 0.61 1.90 14.85
C GLU A 37 0.97 1.88 13.37
N TYR A 38 1.88 0.97 12.98
CA TYR A 38 2.19 0.79 11.56
C TYR A 38 1.00 0.19 10.81
N ALA A 39 0.74 0.73 9.63
CA ALA A 39 -0.29 0.29 8.72
C ALA A 39 0.25 0.26 7.28
N VAL A 40 -0.40 -0.52 6.41
CA VAL A 40 -0.14 -0.53 4.97
C VAL A 40 -1.11 0.42 4.29
N LYS A 41 -0.59 1.36 3.49
CA LYS A 41 -1.39 2.23 2.64
C LYS A 41 -1.34 1.73 1.20
N VAL A 42 -2.51 1.54 0.60
CA VAL A 42 -2.66 1.12 -0.79
C VAL A 42 -3.37 2.23 -1.55
N ASN A 43 -2.68 2.80 -2.51
CA ASN A 43 -3.26 3.75 -3.44
C ASN A 43 -3.63 3.02 -4.72
N VAL A 44 -4.87 3.19 -5.19
CA VAL A 44 -5.37 2.54 -6.41
C VAL A 44 -5.93 3.58 -7.36
N ALA A 45 -5.84 3.32 -8.67
CA ALA A 45 -6.37 4.25 -9.67
C ALA A 45 -7.89 4.29 -9.72
N GLN A 46 -8.52 3.15 -9.47
CA GLN A 46 -9.96 2.97 -9.44
C GLN A 46 -10.35 2.04 -8.29
N ALA A 47 -11.59 2.15 -7.83
CA ALA A 47 -12.09 1.24 -6.80
C ALA A 47 -12.00 -0.21 -7.29
N PRO A 48 -11.44 -1.15 -6.49
CA PRO A 48 -11.45 -2.55 -6.86
C PRO A 48 -12.89 -3.05 -6.97
N PRO A 49 -13.20 -3.94 -7.93
CA PRO A 49 -14.46 -4.68 -7.95
C PRO A 49 -14.71 -5.32 -6.58
N THR A 50 -15.97 -5.49 -6.17
CA THR A 50 -16.31 -6.01 -4.83
C THR A 50 -15.62 -7.35 -4.52
N ALA A 51 -15.45 -8.21 -5.52
CA ALA A 51 -14.74 -9.49 -5.43
C ALA A 51 -13.21 -9.39 -5.27
N ARG A 52 -12.62 -8.20 -5.46
CA ARG A 52 -11.18 -7.91 -5.38
C ARG A 52 -10.82 -6.94 -4.25
N ARG A 53 -11.74 -6.72 -3.30
CA ARG A 53 -11.44 -5.85 -2.16
C ARG A 53 -10.29 -6.45 -1.35
N LEU A 54 -9.31 -5.60 -1.06
CA LEU A 54 -8.27 -5.95 -0.10
C LEU A 54 -8.89 -6.07 1.30
N PRO A 55 -8.41 -7.03 2.11
CA PRO A 55 -8.84 -7.12 3.50
C PRO A 55 -8.43 -5.87 4.27
N SER A 56 -9.17 -5.52 5.33
CA SER A 56 -8.86 -4.38 6.20
C SER A 56 -7.61 -4.57 7.06
N SER A 57 -7.06 -5.79 7.10
CA SER A 57 -5.80 -6.11 7.77
C SER A 57 -5.11 -7.32 7.12
N ILE A 58 -3.78 -7.34 7.11
CA ILE A 58 -2.94 -8.46 6.68
C ILE A 58 -1.90 -8.70 7.76
N GLU A 59 -1.76 -9.94 8.23
CA GLU A 59 -0.81 -10.29 9.31
C GLU A 59 -1.00 -9.46 10.59
N GLY A 60 -2.24 -9.06 10.89
CA GLY A 60 -2.57 -8.17 12.01
C GLY A 60 -2.26 -6.69 11.76
N VAL A 61 -1.65 -6.33 10.63
CA VAL A 61 -1.36 -4.96 10.23
C VAL A 61 -2.54 -4.37 9.48
N ALA A 62 -3.04 -3.21 9.91
CA ALA A 62 -4.15 -2.53 9.23
C ALA A 62 -3.79 -2.16 7.79
N VAL A 63 -4.73 -2.34 6.86
CA VAL A 63 -4.61 -1.96 5.44
C VAL A 63 -5.63 -0.87 5.15
N LYS A 64 -5.15 0.26 4.64
CA LYS A 64 -5.99 1.40 4.22
C LYS A 64 -5.89 1.57 2.71
N VAL A 65 -7.04 1.52 2.04
CA VAL A 65 -7.15 1.69 0.59
C VAL A 65 -7.67 3.08 0.29
N GLU A 66 -7.01 3.79 -0.61
CA GLU A 66 -7.40 5.12 -1.09
C GLU A 66 -7.44 5.13 -2.63
N VAL A 67 -8.53 5.66 -3.19
CA VAL A 67 -8.67 5.83 -4.65
C VAL A 67 -8.10 7.20 -5.02
N VAL A 68 -6.97 7.22 -5.72
CA VAL A 68 -6.21 8.45 -6.01
C VAL A 68 -6.17 8.82 -7.50
N GLY A 69 -6.82 8.04 -8.36
CA GLY A 69 -6.73 8.20 -9.81
C GLY A 69 -5.42 7.65 -10.40
N PRO A 70 -5.14 7.87 -11.70
CA PRO A 70 -4.05 7.22 -12.42
C PRO A 70 -2.69 7.38 -11.73
N ILE A 71 -2.03 6.25 -11.45
CA ILE A 71 -0.72 6.22 -10.80
C ILE A 71 0.35 6.33 -11.88
N LYS A 72 1.18 7.37 -11.80
CA LYS A 72 2.29 7.58 -12.75
C LYS A 72 3.62 7.69 -12.00
N PRO A 73 4.71 7.09 -12.53
CA PRO A 73 6.04 7.36 -12.03
C PRO A 73 6.32 8.87 -12.12
N ARG A 74 6.89 9.45 -11.05
CA ARG A 74 7.48 10.78 -11.16
C ARG A 74 8.78 10.62 -11.93
N GLY A 75 8.93 11.35 -13.04
CA GLY A 75 10.18 11.38 -13.79
C GLY A 75 11.35 11.64 -12.84
N ARG A 76 12.44 10.87 -12.97
CA ARG A 76 13.66 11.07 -12.20
C ARG A 76 14.06 12.54 -12.40
N ALA A 77 14.05 13.34 -11.33
CA ALA A 77 14.46 14.73 -11.42
C ALA A 77 15.85 14.74 -12.07
N ALA A 78 15.94 15.27 -13.28
CA ALA A 78 17.23 15.55 -13.88
C ALA A 78 17.96 16.43 -12.86
N ALA A 79 19.13 15.98 -12.41
CA ALA A 79 19.94 16.73 -11.47
C ALA A 79 20.03 18.17 -12.00
N ARG A 80 19.48 19.13 -11.27
CA ARG A 80 19.67 20.55 -11.56
C ARG A 80 21.19 20.74 -11.56
N ARG A 81 21.77 20.88 -12.75
CA ARG A 81 23.17 21.33 -12.90
C ARG A 81 23.22 22.82 -12.50
N PRO A 82 24.34 23.23 -11.88
CA PRO A 82 24.50 24.56 -11.31
C PRO A 82 24.35 25.68 -12.33
#